data_AF-A0A7S3APB6-F1
#
_entry.id   AF-A0A7S3APB6-F1
#
_cell.length_a   1.000
_cell.length_b   1.000
_cell.length_c   1.000
_cell.angle_alpha   90.00
_cell.angle_beta   90.00
_cell.angle_gamma   90.00
#
_symmetry.space_group_name_H-M   'P 1'
#
loop_
_entity.id
_entity.type
_entity.pdbx_description
1 polymer ?
#
loop_
_entity_poly.entity_id
_entity_poly.type
_entity_poly.pdbx_seq_one_letter_code
_entity_poly.pdbx_strand_id
1 'polypeptide(L)'
;GVFGVLRIVRLTRVLRVFKVSRSMQGMLVLVRTLKRSFSAFMILLSSIMVSMLLFGSFLVFFERGTYVRFPNEASGQYLRDDGSPSPFLSIPHCMYWCMTTMTTVGYGDMYPVTNTGKIVAMFAMVSGIVVLSVPITVIGANFDEETREQQRINELRKRVITLERLRVTDAQRASVMGANPEAPDVAGIQEVNCLLEDHMHNVMGDLNMLLSKSETTFTQLVRKVVIQSRVLTAVPSR
;
A
#
# COMPACT_ATOMS: atom_id res chain seq x y z
N GLY A 1 3.02 -7.36 -32.72
CA GLY A 1 2.57 -8.72 -33.10
C GLY A 1 1.23 -9.04 -32.47
N VAL A 2 0.28 -9.57 -33.25
CA VAL A 2 -1.11 -9.87 -32.86
C VAL A 2 -1.19 -10.71 -31.56
N PHE A 3 -0.21 -11.60 -31.32
CA PHE A 3 -0.07 -12.39 -30.08
C PHE A 3 0.13 -11.56 -28.80
N GLY A 4 0.77 -10.39 -28.88
CA GLY A 4 0.95 -9.49 -27.73
C GLY A 4 -0.35 -8.79 -27.32
N VAL A 5 -1.13 -8.36 -28.32
CA VAL A 5 -2.45 -7.75 -28.10
C VAL A 5 -3.43 -8.77 -27.49
N LEU A 6 -3.39 -10.03 -27.93
CA LEU A 6 -4.19 -11.12 -27.35
C LEU A 6 -3.79 -11.44 -25.89
N ARG A 7 -2.50 -11.35 -25.52
CA ARG A 7 -2.06 -11.47 -24.10
C ARG A 7 -2.60 -10.34 -23.24
N ILE A 8 -2.56 -9.10 -23.75
CA ILE A 8 -3.07 -7.92 -23.05
C ILE A 8 -4.59 -8.00 -22.86
N VAL A 9 -5.33 -8.48 -23.87
CA VAL A 9 -6.78 -8.73 -23.76
C VAL A 9 -7.09 -9.80 -22.71
N ARG A 10 -6.24 -10.83 -22.54
CA ARG A 10 -6.41 -11.81 -21.45
C ARG A 10 -6.19 -11.19 -20.06
N LEU A 11 -5.27 -10.24 -19.90
CA LEU A 11 -5.04 -9.52 -18.64
C LEU A 11 -6.24 -8.66 -18.22
N THR A 12 -7.10 -8.23 -19.15
CA THR A 12 -8.35 -7.53 -18.80
C THR A 12 -9.30 -8.39 -17.96
N ARG A 13 -9.17 -9.72 -17.97
CA ARG A 13 -9.93 -10.59 -17.06
C ARG A 13 -9.49 -10.47 -15.61
N VAL A 14 -8.21 -10.20 -15.33
CA VAL A 14 -7.71 -9.90 -13.97
C VAL A 14 -8.31 -8.59 -13.45
N LEU A 15 -8.57 -7.62 -14.34
CA LEU A 15 -9.31 -6.39 -13.99
C LEU A 15 -10.78 -6.65 -13.60
N ARG A 16 -11.35 -7.83 -13.87
CA ARG A 16 -12.67 -8.19 -13.30
C ARG A 16 -12.61 -8.48 -11.79
N VAL A 17 -11.47 -8.89 -11.24
CA VAL A 17 -11.29 -8.99 -9.77
C VAL A 17 -11.45 -7.61 -9.13
N PHE A 18 -10.93 -6.55 -9.77
CA PHE A 18 -11.21 -5.17 -9.37
C PHE A 18 -12.68 -4.77 -9.54
N LYS A 19 -13.49 -5.45 -10.37
CA LYS A 19 -14.92 -5.17 -10.51
C LYS A 19 -15.77 -5.80 -9.39
N VAL A 20 -15.31 -6.90 -8.79
CA VAL A 20 -15.88 -7.47 -7.54
C VAL A 20 -15.66 -6.56 -6.34
N SER A 21 -14.69 -5.64 -6.41
CA SER A 21 -14.47 -4.56 -5.43
C SER A 21 -15.71 -3.72 -5.14
N ARG A 22 -16.53 -3.49 -6.17
CA ARG A 22 -17.69 -2.60 -6.07
C ARG A 22 -18.79 -3.16 -5.16
N SER A 23 -18.72 -4.43 -4.79
CA SER A 23 -19.69 -5.12 -3.93
C SER A 23 -19.29 -5.18 -2.45
N MET A 24 -18.09 -4.70 -2.08
CA MET A 24 -17.55 -4.88 -0.73
C MET A 24 -17.22 -3.53 -0.13
N GLN A 25 -18.08 -3.05 0.79
CA GLN A 25 -17.73 -1.95 1.71
C GLN A 25 -16.35 -2.17 2.36
N GLY A 26 -15.92 -3.43 2.54
CA GLY A 26 -14.60 -3.79 3.07
C GLY A 26 -13.39 -3.42 2.20
N MET A 27 -13.48 -3.39 0.86
CA MET A 27 -12.32 -2.97 0.04
C MET A 27 -12.11 -1.46 0.08
N LEU A 28 -13.19 -0.69 0.24
CA LEU A 28 -13.13 0.76 0.37
C LEU A 28 -12.46 1.16 1.69
N VAL A 29 -12.75 0.43 2.77
CA VAL A 29 -12.02 0.51 4.04
C VAL A 29 -10.54 0.19 3.81
N LEU A 30 -10.21 -0.90 3.13
CA LEU A 30 -8.82 -1.30 2.86
C LEU A 30 -8.03 -0.25 2.06
N VAL A 31 -8.63 0.33 1.01
CA VAL A 31 -7.99 1.39 0.20
C VAL A 31 -7.83 2.69 1.00
N ARG A 32 -8.80 3.04 1.84
CA ARG A 32 -8.72 4.21 2.74
C ARG A 32 -7.60 4.02 3.77
N THR A 33 -7.49 2.84 4.38
CA THR A 33 -6.40 2.48 5.29
C THR A 33 -5.05 2.48 4.59
N LEU A 34 -4.97 1.97 3.36
CA LEU A 34 -3.75 1.99 2.55
C LEU A 34 -3.30 3.43 2.24
N LYS A 35 -4.24 4.33 1.87
CA LYS A 35 -3.94 5.73 1.56
C LYS A 35 -3.50 6.51 2.80
N ARG A 36 -4.13 6.25 3.95
CA ARG A 36 -3.74 6.87 5.24
C ARG A 36 -2.37 6.38 5.68
N SER A 37 -2.07 5.10 5.45
CA SER A 37 -0.77 4.49 5.72
C SER A 37 0.28 4.81 4.66
N PHE A 38 -0.10 5.39 3.52
CA PHE A 38 0.79 5.63 2.39
C PHE A 38 1.94 6.58 2.75
N SER A 39 1.70 7.52 3.66
CA SER A 39 2.76 8.39 4.20
C SER A 39 3.86 7.58 4.92
N ALA A 40 3.46 6.60 5.74
CA ALA A 40 4.40 5.70 6.42
C ALA A 40 5.12 4.77 5.42
N PHE A 41 4.40 4.27 4.40
CA PHE A 41 5.00 3.49 3.31
C PHE A 41 6.01 4.28 2.48
N MET A 42 5.77 5.58 2.25
CA MET A 42 6.69 6.43 1.50
C MET A 42 8.02 6.65 2.25
N ILE A 43 7.97 6.82 3.57
CA ILE A 43 9.16 6.91 4.42
C ILE A 43 9.93 5.58 4.44
N LEU A 44 9.22 4.46 4.51
CA LEU A 44 9.83 3.13 4.36
C LEU A 44 10.55 3.02 3.00
N LEU A 45 9.84 3.29 1.91
CA LEU A 45 10.36 3.10 0.56
C LEU A 45 11.60 3.98 0.31
N SER A 46 11.60 5.21 0.82
CA SER A 46 12.77 6.09 0.73
C SER A 46 13.94 5.57 1.57
N SER A 47 13.70 5.07 2.79
CA SER A 47 14.75 4.51 3.66
C SER A 47 15.39 3.25 3.06
N ILE A 48 14.58 2.37 2.44
CA ILE A 48 15.06 1.18 1.74
C ILE A 48 15.85 1.60 0.49
N MET A 49 15.34 2.56 -0.29
CA MET A 49 16.05 3.04 -1.49
C MET A 49 17.43 3.63 -1.15
N VAL A 50 17.52 4.47 -0.12
CA VAL A 50 18.80 5.05 0.33
C VAL A 50 19.76 3.96 0.80
N SER A 51 19.28 3.00 1.57
CA SER A 51 20.10 1.86 2.05
C SER A 51 20.60 1.01 0.87
N MET A 52 19.74 0.71 -0.10
CA MET A 52 20.10 -0.04 -1.31
C MET A 52 21.15 0.68 -2.15
N LEU A 53 21.07 2.01 -2.27
CA LEU A 53 22.07 2.81 -2.98
C LEU A 53 23.41 2.79 -2.23
N LEU A 54 23.39 2.99 -0.91
CA LEU A 54 24.62 2.96 -0.09
C LEU A 54 25.31 1.60 -0.15
N PHE A 55 24.62 0.53 0.27
CA PHE A 55 25.21 -0.82 0.29
C PHE A 55 25.50 -1.35 -1.12
N GLY A 56 24.66 -1.01 -2.10
CA GLY A 56 24.90 -1.33 -3.50
C GLY A 56 26.18 -0.68 -4.02
N SER A 57 26.43 0.60 -3.71
CA SER A 57 27.68 1.29 -4.07
C SER A 57 28.89 0.68 -3.39
N PHE A 58 28.81 0.35 -2.09
CA PHE A 58 29.90 -0.34 -1.39
C PHE A 58 30.18 -1.72 -1.99
N LEU A 59 29.15 -2.50 -2.31
CA LEU A 59 29.33 -3.82 -2.93
C LEU A 59 29.96 -3.72 -4.31
N VAL A 60 29.50 -2.82 -5.17
CA VAL A 60 30.17 -2.56 -6.45
C VAL A 60 31.64 -2.22 -6.23
N PHE A 61 31.96 -1.36 -5.25
CA PHE A 61 33.33 -0.95 -4.98
C PHE A 61 34.24 -2.12 -4.56
N PHE A 62 33.74 -3.03 -3.72
CA PHE A 62 34.53 -4.17 -3.22
C PHE A 62 34.46 -5.44 -4.08
N GLU A 63 33.46 -5.58 -4.95
CA GLU A 63 33.19 -6.80 -5.73
C GLU A 63 33.35 -6.64 -7.25
N ARG A 64 33.47 -5.42 -7.80
CA ARG A 64 33.61 -5.24 -9.26
C ARG A 64 34.84 -5.90 -9.84
N GLY A 65 35.95 -5.95 -9.11
CA GLY A 65 37.22 -6.43 -9.65
C GLY A 65 37.71 -5.60 -10.86
N THR A 66 38.49 -6.23 -11.74
CA THR A 66 39.08 -5.59 -12.93
C THR A 66 38.27 -5.86 -14.19
N TYR A 67 38.13 -4.84 -15.03
CA TYR A 67 37.51 -5.01 -16.33
C TYR A 67 38.53 -5.61 -17.30
N VAL A 68 38.28 -6.85 -17.74
CA VAL A 68 39.13 -7.56 -18.70
C VAL A 68 38.36 -7.74 -19.99
N ARG A 69 38.96 -7.31 -21.10
CA ARG A 69 38.42 -7.53 -22.44
C ARG A 69 39.14 -8.69 -23.10
N PHE A 70 38.43 -9.80 -23.32
CA PHE A 70 39.00 -10.96 -24.01
C PHE A 70 39.15 -10.68 -25.52
N PRO A 71 40.27 -11.08 -26.15
CA PRO A 71 40.52 -10.83 -27.57
C PRO A 71 39.45 -11.41 -28.52
N ASN A 72 38.75 -12.47 -28.08
CA ASN A 72 37.77 -13.21 -28.89
C ASN A 72 36.31 -12.90 -28.55
N GLU A 73 36.03 -11.90 -27.70
CA GLU A 73 34.67 -11.57 -27.26
C GLU A 73 34.39 -10.07 -27.46
N ALA A 74 33.22 -9.75 -28.03
CA ALA A 74 32.86 -8.36 -28.35
C ALA A 74 32.65 -7.50 -27.08
N SER A 75 32.33 -8.14 -25.95
CA SER A 75 32.04 -7.50 -24.66
C SER A 75 33.07 -7.95 -23.62
N GLY A 76 33.77 -7.02 -22.97
CA GLY A 76 34.59 -7.35 -21.80
C GLY A 76 33.73 -7.64 -20.56
N GLN A 77 34.29 -8.41 -19.64
CA GLN A 77 33.62 -8.82 -18.39
C GLN A 77 34.41 -8.32 -17.18
N TYR A 78 33.72 -8.12 -16.07
CA TYR A 78 34.35 -7.82 -14.79
C TYR A 78 34.83 -9.13 -14.17
N LEU A 79 36.15 -9.28 -14.01
CA LEU A 79 36.77 -10.43 -13.38
C LEU A 79 37.22 -10.06 -11.97
N ARG A 80 36.92 -10.94 -11.02
CA ARG A 80 37.46 -10.87 -9.67
C ARG A 80 38.92 -11.30 -9.65
N ASP A 81 39.59 -11.08 -8.52
CA ASP A 81 40.99 -11.47 -8.30
C ASP A 81 41.23 -12.99 -8.44
N ASP A 82 40.17 -13.80 -8.34
CA ASP A 82 40.18 -15.25 -8.53
C ASP A 82 39.99 -15.69 -10.00
N GLY A 83 39.83 -14.74 -10.94
CA GLY A 83 39.60 -15.00 -12.35
C GLY A 83 38.16 -15.41 -12.72
N SER A 84 37.26 -15.47 -11.73
CA SER A 84 35.84 -15.75 -11.96
C SER A 84 35.06 -14.48 -12.37
N PRO A 85 33.98 -14.62 -13.16
CA PRO A 85 33.14 -13.48 -13.53
C PRO A 85 32.41 -12.92 -12.29
N SER A 86 32.47 -11.60 -12.10
CA SER A 86 31.79 -10.93 -10.99
C SER A 86 30.26 -10.95 -11.21
N PRO A 87 29.46 -11.35 -10.20
CA PRO A 87 27.99 -11.29 -10.28
C PRO A 87 27.47 -9.84 -10.28
N PHE A 88 28.30 -8.87 -9.88
CA PHE A 88 27.92 -7.46 -9.72
C PHE A 88 28.36 -6.61 -10.90
N LEU A 89 27.66 -6.76 -12.04
CA LEU A 89 28.00 -6.09 -13.31
C LEU A 89 27.67 -4.58 -13.30
N SER A 90 26.59 -4.19 -12.62
CA SER A 90 26.09 -2.81 -12.61
C SER A 90 25.36 -2.47 -11.30
N ILE A 91 25.15 -1.17 -11.06
CA ILE A 91 24.42 -0.68 -9.87
C ILE A 91 23.02 -1.30 -9.78
N PRO A 92 22.20 -1.39 -10.86
CA PRO A 92 20.91 -2.07 -10.82
C PRO A 92 20.97 -3.55 -10.40
N HIS A 93 22.00 -4.29 -10.80
CA HIS A 93 22.19 -5.69 -10.36
C HIS A 93 22.46 -5.76 -8.85
N CYS A 94 23.25 -4.83 -8.33
CA CYS A 94 23.52 -4.74 -6.89
C CYS A 94 22.27 -4.31 -6.11
N MET A 95 21.47 -3.41 -6.68
CA MET A 95 20.17 -3.02 -6.11
C MET A 95 19.23 -4.23 -6.03
N TYR A 96 19.14 -5.05 -7.08
CA TYR A 96 18.34 -6.27 -7.03
C TYR A 96 18.78 -7.20 -5.89
N TRP A 97 20.09 -7.43 -5.74
CA TRP A 97 20.61 -8.24 -4.64
C TRP A 97 20.33 -7.61 -3.26
N CYS A 98 20.50 -6.29 -3.12
CA CYS A 98 20.20 -5.58 -1.88
C CYS A 98 18.71 -5.69 -1.56
N MET A 99 17.82 -5.57 -2.55
CA MET A 99 16.38 -5.69 -2.36
C MET A 99 16.00 -7.09 -1.88
N THR A 100 16.49 -8.15 -2.51
CA THR A 100 16.17 -9.54 -2.14
C THR A 100 16.74 -9.91 -0.78
N THR A 101 17.88 -9.33 -0.40
CA THR A 101 18.52 -9.54 0.90
C THR A 101 17.81 -8.76 2.01
N MET A 102 17.53 -7.48 1.81
CA MET A 102 16.82 -6.65 2.79
C MET A 102 15.39 -7.13 3.04
N THR A 103 14.73 -7.67 2.01
CA THR A 103 13.40 -8.30 2.13
C THR A 103 13.45 -9.74 2.64
N THR A 104 14.65 -10.24 3.01
CA THR A 104 14.88 -11.61 3.52
C THR A 104 14.45 -12.73 2.57
N VAL A 105 14.25 -12.44 1.28
CA VAL A 105 13.90 -13.43 0.26
C VAL A 105 15.11 -14.31 -0.07
N GLY A 106 16.26 -13.68 -0.32
CA GLY A 106 17.54 -14.37 -0.48
C GLY A 106 17.54 -15.52 -1.48
N TYR A 107 17.25 -15.26 -2.75
CA TYR A 107 17.21 -16.31 -3.80
C TYR A 107 18.52 -17.09 -3.94
N GLY A 108 19.66 -16.49 -3.58
CA GLY A 108 20.98 -17.11 -3.67
C GLY A 108 21.54 -17.19 -5.09
N ASP A 109 20.93 -16.50 -6.04
CA ASP A 109 21.36 -16.38 -7.44
C ASP A 109 22.62 -15.51 -7.59
N MET A 110 22.76 -14.50 -6.73
CA MET A 110 23.96 -13.67 -6.61
C MET A 110 24.30 -13.48 -5.14
N TYR A 111 25.59 -13.43 -4.81
CA TYR A 111 26.06 -13.13 -3.46
C TYR A 111 27.51 -12.64 -3.47
N PRO A 112 27.92 -11.81 -2.50
CA PRO A 112 29.30 -11.39 -2.36
C PRO A 112 30.17 -12.56 -1.90
N VAL A 113 31.27 -12.77 -2.59
CA VAL A 113 32.21 -13.86 -2.33
C VAL A 113 33.55 -13.35 -1.80
N THR A 114 33.90 -12.06 -2.02
CA THR A 114 35.12 -11.47 -1.43
C THR A 114 34.96 -11.33 0.09
N ASN A 115 36.06 -11.46 0.82
CA ASN A 115 36.04 -11.36 2.29
C ASN A 115 35.54 -9.98 2.75
N THR A 116 35.92 -8.91 2.05
CA THR A 116 35.44 -7.54 2.30
C THR A 116 33.98 -7.38 1.90
N GLY A 117 33.56 -7.92 0.75
CA GLY A 117 32.16 -7.92 0.31
C GLY A 117 31.24 -8.64 1.29
N LYS A 118 31.69 -9.76 1.87
CA LYS A 118 30.95 -10.49 2.92
C LYS A 118 30.76 -9.66 4.18
N ILE A 119 31.76 -8.88 4.60
CA ILE A 119 31.62 -7.97 5.76
C ILE A 119 30.56 -6.90 5.48
N VAL A 120 30.62 -6.27 4.30
CA VAL A 120 29.61 -5.29 3.89
C VAL A 120 28.22 -5.93 3.83
N ALA A 121 28.12 -7.17 3.34
CA ALA A 121 26.87 -7.92 3.29
C ALA A 121 26.29 -8.19 4.68
N MET A 122 27.13 -8.51 5.67
CA MET A 122 26.68 -8.68 7.07
C MET A 122 26.06 -7.40 7.61
N PHE A 123 26.70 -6.25 7.40
CA PHE A 123 26.13 -4.95 7.79
C PHE A 123 24.84 -4.64 7.02
N ALA A 124 24.80 -4.92 5.72
CA ALA A 124 23.61 -4.73 4.89
C ALA A 124 22.42 -5.58 5.41
N MET A 125 22.65 -6.84 5.76
CA MET A 125 21.63 -7.73 6.32
C MET A 125 21.06 -7.20 7.65
N VAL A 126 21.93 -6.82 8.59
CA VAL A 126 21.50 -6.26 9.89
C VAL A 126 20.74 -4.95 9.69
N SER A 127 21.25 -4.06 8.82
CA SER A 127 20.59 -2.79 8.53
C SER A 127 19.20 -2.99 7.89
N GLY A 128 19.02 -4.01 7.05
CA GLY A 128 17.74 -4.33 6.44
C GLY A 128 16.67 -4.67 7.47
N ILE A 129 17.02 -5.46 8.49
CA ILE A 129 16.11 -5.81 9.59
C ILE A 129 15.70 -4.56 10.37
N VAL A 130 16.66 -3.67 10.68
CA VAL A 130 16.39 -2.41 11.39
C VAL A 130 15.50 -1.47 10.57
N VAL A 131 15.73 -1.37 9.26
CA VAL A 131 14.91 -0.56 8.36
C VAL A 131 13.48 -1.12 8.28
N LEU A 132 13.32 -2.44 8.26
CA LEU A 132 12.01 -3.09 8.26
C LEU A 132 11.28 -3.02 9.61
N SER A 133 11.96 -2.79 10.74
CA SER A 133 11.26 -2.69 12.04
C SER A 133 10.53 -1.35 12.24
N VAL A 134 11.04 -0.27 11.63
CA VAL A 134 10.41 1.07 11.67
C VAL A 134 8.96 1.09 11.17
N PRO A 135 8.63 0.61 9.95
CA PRO A 135 7.25 0.58 9.45
C PRO A 135 6.33 -0.30 10.31
N ILE A 136 6.82 -1.44 10.81
CA ILE A 136 6.05 -2.37 11.62
C ILE A 136 5.61 -1.66 12.90
N THR A 137 6.52 -0.90 13.50
CA THR A 137 6.25 -0.09 14.69
C THR A 137 5.24 1.03 14.40
N VAL A 138 5.42 1.75 13.29
CA VAL A 138 4.51 2.85 12.90
C VAL A 138 3.11 2.33 12.57
N ILE A 139 3.02 1.23 11.82
CA ILE A 139 1.74 0.58 11.49
C ILE A 139 1.07 0.05 12.77
N GLY A 140 1.84 -0.55 13.67
CA GLY A 140 1.34 -1.01 14.97
C GLY A 140 0.77 0.12 15.82
N ALA A 141 1.46 1.26 15.90
CA ALA A 141 0.98 2.44 16.63
C ALA A 141 -0.32 3.01 16.02
N ASN A 142 -0.37 3.15 14.69
CA ASN A 142 -1.56 3.63 14.00
C ASN A 142 -2.76 2.67 14.17
N PHE A 143 -2.51 1.35 14.17
CA PHE A 143 -3.56 0.36 14.38
C PHE A 143 -4.10 0.39 15.81
N ASP A 144 -3.23 0.58 16.81
CA ASP A 144 -3.64 0.74 18.20
C ASP A 144 -4.49 2.01 18.40
N GLU A 145 -4.09 3.12 17.78
CA GLU A 145 -4.84 4.38 17.82
C GLU A 145 -6.23 4.23 17.17
N GLU A 146 -6.31 3.65 15.97
CA GLU A 146 -7.58 3.41 15.28
C GLU A 146 -8.49 2.45 16.05
N THR A 147 -7.92 1.42 16.68
CA THR A 147 -8.68 0.46 17.50
C THR A 147 -9.27 1.13 18.73
N ARG A 148 -8.50 1.99 19.41
CA ARG A 148 -8.97 2.76 20.56
C ARG A 148 -10.08 3.72 20.16
N GLU A 149 -9.97 4.37 19.01
CA GLU A 149 -10.99 5.30 18.52
C GLU A 149 -12.30 4.56 18.19
N GLN A 150 -12.21 3.42 17.50
CA GLN A 150 -13.39 2.59 17.24
C GLN A 150 -14.06 2.08 18.53
N GLN A 151 -13.28 1.74 19.55
CA GLN A 151 -13.81 1.36 20.85
C GLN A 151 -14.56 2.52 21.52
N ARG A 152 -14.02 3.75 21.49
CA ARG A 152 -14.71 4.94 22.03
C ARG A 152 -16.04 5.19 21.33
N ILE A 153 -16.05 5.15 19.99
CA ILE A 153 -17.27 5.35 19.20
C ILE A 153 -18.31 4.27 19.51
N ASN A 154 -17.89 3.00 19.66
CA ASN A 154 -18.79 1.92 20.02
C ASN A 154 -19.34 2.07 21.45
N GLU A 155 -18.54 2.50 22.42
CA GLU A 155 -19.01 2.78 23.78
C GLU A 155 -19.99 3.95 23.82
N LEU A 156 -19.72 5.04 23.08
CA LEU A 156 -20.65 6.15 22.93
C LEU A 156 -21.98 5.71 22.29
N ARG A 157 -21.92 4.89 21.22
CA ARG A 157 -23.12 4.29 20.61
C ARG A 157 -23.93 3.47 21.59
N LYS A 158 -23.29 2.63 22.42
CA LYS A 158 -23.99 1.85 23.45
C LYS A 158 -24.68 2.76 24.46
N ARG A 159 -24.01 3.81 24.92
CA ARG A 159 -24.60 4.78 25.87
C ARG A 159 -25.84 5.46 25.30
N VAL A 160 -25.80 5.89 24.04
CA VAL A 160 -26.97 6.49 23.36
C VAL A 160 -28.14 5.51 23.32
N ILE A 161 -27.90 4.28 22.89
CA ILE A 161 -28.95 3.24 22.84
C ILE A 161 -29.54 2.96 24.23
N THR A 162 -28.70 2.93 25.28
CA THR A 162 -29.17 2.75 26.66
C THR A 162 -30.03 3.93 27.13
N LEU A 163 -29.60 5.16 26.87
CA LEU A 163 -30.36 6.36 27.23
C LEU A 163 -31.70 6.44 26.48
N GLU A 164 -31.74 6.08 25.20
CA GLU A 164 -32.98 5.99 24.44
C GLU A 164 -33.95 4.94 25.02
N ARG A 165 -33.45 3.77 25.44
CA ARG A 165 -34.28 2.76 26.09
C ARG A 165 -34.86 3.24 27.43
N LEU A 166 -34.07 3.97 28.22
CA LEU A 166 -34.54 4.58 29.46
C LEU A 166 -35.63 5.61 29.18
N ARG A 167 -35.44 6.48 28.18
CA ARG A 167 -36.46 7.45 27.73
C ARG A 167 -37.80 6.80 27.38
N VAL A 168 -37.77 5.72 26.58
CA VAL A 168 -38.99 5.00 26.19
C VAL A 168 -39.68 4.42 27.42
N THR A 169 -38.92 3.82 28.34
CA THR A 169 -39.44 3.23 29.58
C THR A 169 -40.07 4.28 30.51
N ASP A 170 -39.43 5.44 30.66
CA ASP A 170 -39.91 6.53 31.52
C ASP A 170 -41.14 7.23 30.93
N ALA A 171 -41.20 7.41 29.60
CA ALA A 171 -42.40 7.89 28.92
C ALA A 171 -43.59 6.94 29.12
N GLN A 172 -43.34 5.63 29.08
CA GLN A 172 -44.34 4.60 29.33
C GLN A 172 -44.80 4.57 30.80
N ARG A 173 -43.90 4.84 31.76
CA ARG A 173 -44.26 5.00 33.18
C ARG A 173 -45.04 6.29 33.46
N ALA A 174 -44.63 7.41 32.89
CA ALA A 174 -45.27 8.71 33.10
C ALA A 174 -46.71 8.73 32.58
N SER A 175 -46.97 8.11 31.44
CA SER A 175 -48.32 7.93 30.88
C SER A 175 -49.24 7.06 31.74
N VAL A 176 -48.70 6.08 32.49
CA VAL A 176 -49.47 5.27 33.45
C VAL A 176 -49.70 6.00 34.78
N MET A 177 -48.74 6.78 35.26
CA MET A 177 -48.82 7.50 36.54
C MET A 177 -49.51 8.87 36.46
N GLY A 178 -49.81 9.40 35.27
CA GLY A 178 -50.38 10.74 35.11
C GLY A 178 -49.43 11.86 35.55
N ALA A 179 -48.13 11.58 35.68
CA ALA A 179 -47.10 12.52 36.08
C ALA A 179 -46.45 13.16 34.85
N ASN A 180 -46.14 14.46 34.93
CA ASN A 180 -45.39 15.15 33.88
C ASN A 180 -43.92 14.68 33.93
N PRO A 181 -43.36 14.07 32.86
CA PRO A 181 -41.99 13.55 32.90
C PRO A 181 -40.96 14.67 33.06
N GLU A 182 -40.00 14.49 33.97
CA GLU A 182 -38.82 15.35 34.07
C GLU A 182 -38.00 15.24 32.79
N ALA A 183 -37.61 16.37 32.21
CA ALA A 183 -36.91 16.41 30.92
C ALA A 183 -35.53 15.73 31.07
N PRO A 184 -35.26 14.62 30.38
CA PRO A 184 -33.98 13.93 30.47
C PRO A 184 -32.88 14.79 29.83
N ASP A 185 -31.61 14.49 30.13
CA ASP A 185 -30.44 15.14 29.52
C ASP A 185 -30.44 14.97 27.98
N VAL A 186 -31.11 15.89 27.30
CA VAL A 186 -31.23 15.95 25.83
C VAL A 186 -29.95 16.47 25.22
N ALA A 187 -29.20 17.29 25.98
CA ALA A 187 -27.96 17.90 25.52
C ALA A 187 -26.90 16.82 25.24
N GLY A 188 -26.70 15.87 26.15
CA GLY A 188 -25.72 14.78 25.96
C GLY A 188 -26.04 13.86 24.78
N ILE A 189 -27.32 13.58 24.52
CA ILE A 189 -27.72 12.75 23.36
C ILE A 189 -27.55 13.54 22.05
N GLN A 190 -27.91 14.83 22.04
CA GLN A 190 -27.75 15.70 20.88
C GLN A 190 -26.27 15.88 20.51
N GLU A 191 -25.40 16.01 21.51
CA GLU A 191 -23.94 16.15 21.33
C GLU A 191 -23.33 14.89 20.70
N VAL A 192 -23.69 13.70 21.20
CA VAL A 192 -23.20 12.44 20.62
C VAL A 192 -23.77 12.19 19.23
N ASN A 193 -25.03 12.55 18.97
CA ASN A 193 -25.61 12.43 17.63
C ASN A 193 -24.92 13.37 16.62
N CYS A 194 -24.58 14.60 17.05
CA CYS A 194 -23.82 15.55 16.25
C CYS A 194 -22.42 15.01 15.90
N LEU A 195 -21.71 14.41 16.87
CA LEU A 195 -20.42 13.75 16.62
C LEU A 195 -20.53 12.57 15.65
N LEU A 196 -21.63 11.81 15.72
CA LEU A 196 -21.88 10.69 14.83
C LEU A 196 -22.17 11.15 13.39
N GLU A 197 -22.97 12.21 13.25
CA GLU A 197 -23.26 12.83 11.95
C GLU A 197 -22.02 13.45 11.34
N ASP A 198 -21.19 14.17 12.11
CA ASP A 198 -19.96 14.77 11.63
C ASP A 198 -18.95 13.71 11.17
N HIS A 199 -18.83 12.61 11.91
CA HIS A 199 -18.03 11.45 11.49
C HIS A 199 -18.57 10.83 10.20
N MET A 200 -19.90 10.64 10.08
CA MET A 200 -20.52 10.13 8.85
C MET A 200 -20.35 11.09 7.66
N HIS A 201 -20.43 12.40 7.88
CA HIS A 201 -20.33 13.42 6.85
C HIS A 201 -18.90 13.51 6.31
N ASN A 202 -17.90 13.46 7.19
CA ASN A 202 -16.49 13.37 6.80
C ASN A 202 -16.21 12.08 6.02
N VAL A 203 -16.76 10.95 6.47
CA VAL A 203 -16.65 9.65 5.77
C VAL A 203 -17.30 9.68 4.39
N MET A 204 -18.47 10.30 4.24
CA MET A 204 -19.21 10.44 2.99
C MET A 204 -18.54 11.44 2.04
N GLY A 205 -17.98 12.54 2.54
CA GLY A 205 -17.22 13.52 1.77
C GLY A 205 -15.98 12.90 1.11
N ASP A 206 -15.21 12.12 1.88
CA ASP A 206 -14.09 11.34 1.35
C ASP A 206 -14.56 10.30 0.34
N LEU A 207 -15.72 9.68 0.56
CA LEU A 207 -16.31 8.72 -0.37
C LEU A 207 -16.66 9.37 -1.71
N ASN A 208 -17.32 10.53 -1.67
CA ASN A 208 -17.78 11.25 -2.85
C ASN A 208 -16.59 11.82 -3.66
N MET A 209 -15.55 12.29 -2.98
CA MET A 209 -14.30 12.71 -3.62
C MET A 209 -13.61 11.55 -4.33
N LEU A 210 -13.56 10.35 -3.73
CA LEU A 210 -12.96 9.16 -4.33
C LEU A 210 -13.80 8.59 -5.49
N LEU A 211 -15.13 8.60 -5.36
CA LEU A 211 -16.03 8.18 -6.43
C LEU A 211 -15.93 9.10 -7.65
N SER A 212 -15.90 10.43 -7.44
CA SER A 212 -15.67 11.44 -8.48
C SER A 212 -14.36 11.23 -9.24
N LYS A 213 -13.27 10.93 -8.51
CA LYS A 213 -11.94 10.69 -9.10
C LYS A 213 -11.85 9.37 -9.88
N SER A 214 -12.61 8.36 -9.46
CA SER A 214 -12.70 7.06 -10.13
C SER A 214 -13.57 7.11 -11.39
N GLU A 215 -14.73 7.76 -11.34
CA GLU A 215 -15.62 7.88 -12.51
C GLU A 215 -14.99 8.68 -13.64
N THR A 216 -14.26 9.75 -13.33
CA THR A 216 -13.52 10.54 -14.33
C THR A 216 -12.40 9.75 -14.98
N THR A 217 -11.61 9.00 -14.19
CA THR A 217 -10.50 8.18 -14.71
C THR A 217 -11.00 6.99 -15.55
N PHE A 218 -12.07 6.33 -15.11
CA PHE A 218 -12.67 5.19 -15.81
C PHE A 218 -13.34 5.61 -17.12
N THR A 219 -14.09 6.72 -17.12
CA THR A 219 -14.75 7.23 -18.33
C THR A 219 -13.74 7.69 -19.37
N GLN A 220 -12.62 8.31 -18.94
CA GLN A 220 -11.52 8.69 -19.82
C GLN A 220 -10.82 7.47 -20.45
N LEU A 221 -10.60 6.40 -19.68
CA LEU A 221 -9.99 5.17 -20.17
C LEU A 221 -10.91 4.42 -21.13
N VAL A 222 -12.20 4.27 -20.81
CA VAL A 222 -13.17 3.62 -21.69
C VAL A 222 -13.35 4.42 -22.98
N ARG A 223 -13.41 5.75 -22.92
CA ARG A 223 -13.51 6.61 -24.10
C ARG A 223 -12.25 6.50 -24.99
N LYS A 224 -11.05 6.49 -24.39
CA LYS A 224 -9.79 6.27 -25.15
C LYS A 224 -9.74 4.90 -25.81
N VAL A 225 -10.15 3.84 -25.11
CA VAL A 225 -10.15 2.47 -25.63
C VAL A 225 -11.20 2.28 -26.73
N VAL A 226 -12.40 2.83 -26.56
CA VAL A 226 -13.48 2.76 -27.58
C VAL A 226 -13.10 3.54 -28.83
N ILE A 227 -12.53 4.74 -28.69
CA ILE A 227 -12.04 5.55 -29.83
C ILE A 227 -10.89 4.83 -30.56
N GLN A 228 -9.91 4.28 -29.84
CA GLN A 228 -8.83 3.50 -30.43
C GLN A 228 -9.33 2.27 -31.19
N SER A 229 -10.35 1.57 -30.66
CA SER A 229 -10.92 0.40 -31.34
C SER A 229 -11.66 0.77 -32.63
N ARG A 230 -12.36 1.91 -32.67
CA ARG A 230 -13.08 2.37 -33.88
C ARG A 230 -12.14 2.86 -34.98
N VAL A 231 -11.01 3.46 -34.60
CA VAL A 231 -9.98 3.91 -35.55
C VAL A 231 -9.28 2.71 -36.21
N LEU A 232 -9.04 1.62 -35.46
CA LEU A 232 -8.42 0.41 -35.99
C LEU A 232 -9.34 -0.42 -36.90
N THR A 233 -10.66 -0.26 -36.81
CA THR A 233 -11.63 -0.89 -37.72
C THR A 233 -11.94 -0.09 -38.99
N ALA A 234 -11.39 1.12 -39.14
CA ALA A 234 -11.62 2.00 -40.27
C ALA A 234 -10.44 2.02 -41.27
N VAL A 235 -9.72 0.90 -41.41
CA VAL A 235 -8.75 0.72 -42.50
C VAL A 235 -9.51 0.26 -43.75
N PRO A 236 -9.56 1.05 -44.84
CA PRO A 236 -10.25 0.65 -46.05
C PRO A 236 -9.46 -0.46 -46.73
N SER A 237 -10.12 -1.60 -46.96
CA SER A 237 -9.62 -2.65 -47.83
C SER A 237 -9.44 -2.08 -49.25
N ARG A 238 -8.19 -1.92 -49.66
CA ARG A 238 -7.79 -1.91 -51.07
C ARG A 238 -6.93 -3.13 -51.33
#